data_AF-A0A3C0EER7-F1
#
_entry.id   AF-A0A3C0EER7-F1
#
_cell.length_a   1.000
_cell.length_b   1.000
_cell.length_c   1.000
_cell.angle_alpha   90.00
_cell.angle_beta   90.00
_cell.angle_gamma   90.00
#
_symmetry.space_group_name_H-M   'P 1'
#
loop_
_entity.id
_entity.type
_entity.pdbx_description
1 polymer ?
#
loop_
_entity_poly.entity_id
_entity_poly.type
_entity_poly.pdbx_seq_one_letter_code
_entity_poly.pdbx_strand_id
1 'polypeptide(L)'
;SPILFLSEGGALGYQGAPSGQELAAVDSSGQGVGLIPGGSILSTIDVFALVRGGYADTAVLQPAQVSAQGDFSHWTTAATPALFSPGWASDLANAPGKVIAILPHSRSDGNPNIVSQCTLPVDGPRCVGLIVTDVAVLKVGDEGLVLEEVAPGWKADNVVAITGAPLSVSPNLREMSFEPVSAQLPNKVYSSGLAAIHDLPQGATIMIDGFAGPGGMPSYLMVALRDHGAGDLTLISNTAGVARVIGFGTPAGRLAIDHSILVDNHQIKKAVASFPVSPSPSRPSSFELALQRGEVEVEVVPQGTLAERIRAGAAGVAAFYTPTAAGTQIAEGKESRIFDGKEYILEEALRADFCLIRGYKADTLGNIVYKGTSRNFNSVMAPAARTTIIEVEQLVEPGGLNPEEIVTPGVFIDRIVLRPPGFLGYE
;
A
#
# COMPACT_ATOMS: atom_id res chain seq x y z
N SER A 1 -15.20 9.65 -0.44
CA SER A 1 -13.94 9.77 -1.19
C SER A 1 -14.20 9.48 -2.66
N PRO A 2 -13.48 10.09 -3.60
CA PRO A 2 -13.57 9.73 -5.01
C PRO A 2 -13.19 8.28 -5.19
N ILE A 3 -13.83 7.64 -6.14
CA ILE A 3 -13.51 6.27 -6.53
C ILE A 3 -12.37 6.38 -7.54
N LEU A 4 -11.17 5.98 -7.13
CA LEU A 4 -10.04 5.79 -8.04
C LEU A 4 -10.07 4.35 -8.53
N PHE A 5 -10.30 4.16 -9.83
CA PHE A 5 -10.23 2.83 -10.42
C PHE A 5 -8.78 2.44 -10.68
N LEU A 6 -8.46 1.17 -10.44
CA LEU A 6 -7.18 0.56 -10.75
C LEU A 6 -7.40 -0.52 -11.82
N SER A 7 -6.75 -0.38 -12.96
CA SER A 7 -6.80 -1.41 -13.99
C SER A 7 -5.74 -2.48 -13.72
N GLU A 8 -5.98 -3.70 -14.20
CA GLU A 8 -4.99 -4.79 -14.12
C GLU A 8 -3.66 -4.40 -14.81
N GLY A 9 -3.75 -3.62 -15.88
CA GLY A 9 -2.60 -3.08 -16.61
C GLY A 9 -1.79 -2.02 -15.85
N GLY A 10 -2.18 -1.67 -14.62
CA GLY A 10 -1.45 -0.75 -13.76
C GLY A 10 -1.87 0.72 -13.85
N ALA A 11 -2.99 1.05 -14.51
CA ALA A 11 -3.48 2.43 -14.52
C ALA A 11 -4.30 2.71 -13.26
N LEU A 12 -3.80 3.59 -12.39
CA LEU A 12 -4.52 4.08 -11.21
C LEU A 12 -5.13 5.45 -11.49
N GLY A 13 -6.43 5.59 -11.25
CA GLY A 13 -7.17 6.82 -11.55
C GLY A 13 -7.44 6.95 -13.06
N TYR A 14 -8.12 5.97 -13.63
CA TYR A 14 -8.56 6.02 -15.04
C TYR A 14 -10.07 6.24 -15.16
N GLN A 15 -10.49 6.66 -16.36
CA GLN A 15 -11.89 6.80 -16.75
C GLN A 15 -12.09 6.33 -18.20
N GLY A 16 -13.34 6.04 -18.58
CA GLY A 16 -13.68 5.79 -19.98
C GLY A 16 -13.25 6.97 -20.86
N ALA A 17 -12.57 6.69 -21.97
CA ALA A 17 -12.03 7.73 -22.84
C ALA A 17 -13.14 8.39 -23.67
N PRO A 18 -13.34 9.72 -23.60
CA PRO A 18 -14.13 10.45 -24.58
C PRO A 18 -13.48 10.34 -25.97
N SER A 19 -14.29 10.44 -27.02
CA SER A 19 -13.85 10.41 -28.41
C SER A 19 -12.70 11.41 -28.66
N GLY A 20 -11.54 10.93 -29.10
CA GLY A 20 -10.40 11.77 -29.50
C GLY A 20 -9.36 12.09 -28.40
N GLN A 21 -9.49 11.51 -27.20
CA GLN A 21 -8.44 11.57 -26.19
C GLN A 21 -7.38 10.48 -26.42
N GLU A 22 -6.12 10.76 -26.08
CA GLU A 22 -5.04 9.78 -26.15
C GLU A 22 -5.31 8.65 -25.14
N LEU A 23 -5.31 7.41 -25.65
CA LEU A 23 -5.49 6.22 -24.83
C LEU A 23 -4.18 5.96 -24.09
N ALA A 24 -4.20 6.14 -22.78
CA ALA A 24 -3.01 5.99 -21.93
C ALA A 24 -2.87 4.58 -21.36
N ALA A 25 -3.97 3.82 -21.28
CA ALA A 25 -3.97 2.48 -20.71
C ALA A 25 -5.12 1.62 -21.27
N VAL A 26 -5.16 0.37 -20.83
CA VAL A 26 -6.27 -0.56 -21.08
C VAL A 26 -6.97 -0.91 -19.77
N ASP A 27 -8.30 -1.02 -19.81
CA ASP A 27 -9.08 -1.58 -18.71
C ASP A 27 -9.09 -3.11 -18.74
N SER A 28 -9.76 -3.73 -17.76
CA SER A 28 -9.88 -5.18 -17.63
C SER A 28 -10.68 -5.85 -18.76
N SER A 29 -11.41 -5.07 -19.57
CA SER A 29 -12.11 -5.56 -20.76
C SER A 29 -11.30 -5.40 -22.05
N GLY A 30 -10.06 -4.89 -21.95
CA GLY A 30 -9.19 -4.61 -23.08
C GLY A 30 -9.57 -3.35 -23.86
N GLN A 31 -10.46 -2.51 -23.31
CA GLN A 31 -10.80 -1.22 -23.93
C GLN A 31 -9.78 -0.15 -23.52
N GLY A 32 -9.48 0.76 -24.46
CA GLY A 32 -8.61 1.88 -24.17
C GLY A 32 -9.26 2.88 -23.22
N VAL A 33 -8.50 3.34 -22.23
CA VAL A 33 -8.95 4.30 -21.22
C VAL A 33 -7.98 5.49 -21.10
N GLY A 34 -8.51 6.62 -20.61
CA GLY A 34 -7.73 7.82 -20.32
C GLY A 34 -7.44 7.93 -18.81
N LEU A 35 -6.33 8.58 -18.45
CA LEU A 35 -6.03 8.92 -17.06
C LEU A 35 -6.70 10.23 -16.66
N ILE A 36 -7.23 10.27 -15.43
CA ILE A 36 -7.70 11.53 -14.83
C ILE A 36 -6.49 12.36 -14.38
N PRO A 37 -6.64 13.69 -14.16
CA PRO A 37 -5.58 14.49 -13.53
C PRO A 37 -5.14 13.89 -12.19
N GLY A 38 -3.85 13.58 -12.05
CA GLY A 38 -3.30 12.87 -10.89
C GLY A 38 -3.41 11.34 -10.95
N GLY A 39 -3.82 10.78 -12.09
CA GLY A 39 -3.64 9.36 -12.38
C GLY A 39 -2.16 8.98 -12.53
N SER A 40 -1.84 7.72 -12.30
CA SER A 40 -0.47 7.20 -12.34
C SER A 40 -0.40 5.82 -13.00
N ILE A 41 0.78 5.47 -13.50
CA ILE A 41 1.08 4.15 -14.06
C ILE A 41 1.91 3.36 -13.05
N LEU A 42 1.46 2.17 -12.72
CA LEU A 42 2.04 1.30 -11.70
C LEU A 42 2.64 0.05 -12.35
N SER A 43 3.71 -0.45 -11.74
CA SER A 43 4.19 -1.79 -12.05
C SER A 43 3.24 -2.85 -11.47
N THR A 44 3.24 -4.05 -12.03
CA THR A 44 2.49 -5.20 -11.49
C THR A 44 2.80 -5.47 -10.01
N ILE A 45 4.03 -5.19 -9.55
CA ILE A 45 4.42 -5.37 -8.16
C ILE A 45 3.72 -4.35 -7.25
N ASP A 46 3.68 -3.08 -7.65
CA ASP A 46 3.02 -2.01 -6.88
C ASP A 46 1.51 -2.23 -6.80
N VAL A 47 0.95 -2.72 -7.90
CA VAL A 47 -0.46 -3.09 -7.99
C VAL A 47 -0.83 -4.15 -6.96
N PHE A 48 -0.08 -5.24 -6.86
CA PHE A 48 -0.37 -6.28 -5.86
C PHE A 48 0.05 -5.89 -4.43
N ALA A 49 0.94 -4.90 -4.28
CA ALA A 49 1.16 -4.26 -2.98
C ALA A 49 -0.05 -3.42 -2.55
N LEU A 50 -0.70 -2.73 -3.48
CA LEU A 50 -1.94 -2.00 -3.21
C LEU A 50 -3.06 -2.96 -2.78
N VAL A 51 -3.29 -4.03 -3.57
CA VAL A 51 -4.37 -5.01 -3.33
C VAL A 51 -4.19 -5.75 -2.00
N ARG A 52 -3.00 -6.31 -1.74
CA ARG A 52 -2.75 -7.14 -0.54
C ARG A 52 -2.32 -6.33 0.67
N GLY A 53 -1.65 -5.19 0.46
CA GLY A 53 -1.16 -4.31 1.52
C GLY A 53 -2.25 -3.50 2.22
N GLY A 54 -3.48 -3.51 1.70
CA GLY A 54 -4.64 -2.86 2.31
C GLY A 54 -4.85 -1.42 1.91
N TYR A 55 -4.40 -1.05 0.71
CA TYR A 55 -4.64 0.27 0.11
C TYR A 55 -5.87 0.29 -0.81
N ALA A 56 -6.51 -0.85 -1.04
CA ALA A 56 -7.80 -0.95 -1.71
C ALA A 56 -8.95 -1.07 -0.70
N ASP A 57 -9.86 -0.08 -0.69
CA ASP A 57 -11.09 -0.14 0.11
C ASP A 57 -12.04 -1.24 -0.38
N THR A 58 -12.04 -1.49 -1.68
CA THR A 58 -12.96 -2.41 -2.35
C THR A 58 -12.28 -3.10 -3.52
N ALA A 59 -12.50 -4.41 -3.61
CA ALA A 59 -12.13 -5.24 -4.75
C ALA A 59 -13.39 -5.60 -5.53
N VAL A 60 -13.39 -5.36 -6.84
CA VAL A 60 -14.50 -5.69 -7.72
C VAL A 60 -14.08 -6.80 -8.67
N LEU A 61 -14.84 -7.89 -8.72
CA LEU A 61 -14.56 -9.02 -9.59
C LEU A 61 -15.81 -9.49 -10.32
N GLN A 62 -15.63 -10.17 -11.45
CA GLN A 62 -16.72 -10.69 -12.29
C GLN A 62 -16.66 -12.22 -12.35
N PRO A 63 -17.26 -12.93 -11.38
CA PRO A 63 -17.17 -14.37 -11.31
C PRO A 63 -18.20 -15.05 -12.21
N ALA A 64 -17.93 -16.31 -12.53
CA ALA A 64 -18.87 -17.22 -13.18
C ALA A 64 -20.03 -17.60 -12.24
N GLN A 65 -19.72 -17.84 -10.96
CA GLN A 65 -20.68 -18.21 -9.93
C GLN A 65 -20.32 -17.55 -8.60
N VAL A 66 -21.34 -17.23 -7.81
CA VAL A 66 -21.19 -16.87 -6.39
C VAL A 66 -22.10 -17.75 -5.55
N SER A 67 -21.56 -18.31 -4.47
CA SER A 67 -22.33 -19.11 -3.52
C SER A 67 -23.11 -18.24 -2.53
N ALA A 68 -24.09 -18.83 -1.85
CA ALA A 68 -24.81 -18.16 -0.77
C ALA A 68 -23.93 -17.81 0.45
N GLN A 69 -22.74 -18.41 0.55
CA GLN A 69 -21.74 -18.12 1.58
C GLN A 69 -20.64 -17.16 1.11
N GLY A 70 -20.74 -16.64 -0.12
CA GLY A 70 -19.77 -15.70 -0.68
C GLY A 70 -18.51 -16.36 -1.25
N ASP A 71 -18.57 -17.65 -1.58
CA ASP A 71 -17.54 -18.29 -2.41
C ASP A 71 -17.70 -17.81 -3.85
N PHE A 72 -16.61 -17.68 -4.59
CA PHE A 72 -16.68 -17.44 -6.02
C PHE A 72 -15.85 -18.41 -6.85
N SER A 73 -16.27 -18.57 -8.11
CA SER A 73 -15.54 -19.29 -9.16
C SER A 73 -15.47 -18.43 -10.43
N HIS A 74 -14.33 -18.38 -11.12
CA HIS A 74 -14.08 -17.67 -12.38
C HIS A 74 -13.81 -18.58 -13.58
N TRP A 75 -14.17 -19.87 -13.49
CA TRP A 75 -13.84 -20.83 -14.55
C TRP A 75 -14.64 -20.60 -15.84
N THR A 76 -13.92 -20.55 -16.96
CA THR A 76 -14.50 -20.56 -18.30
C THR A 76 -15.03 -21.95 -18.63
N THR A 77 -16.30 -22.05 -18.99
CA THR A 77 -16.92 -23.30 -19.47
C THR A 77 -17.74 -23.03 -20.72
N ALA A 78 -18.30 -24.08 -21.34
CA ALA A 78 -19.28 -23.90 -22.41
C ALA A 78 -20.51 -23.09 -21.96
N ALA A 79 -20.87 -23.17 -20.68
CA ALA A 79 -21.98 -22.41 -20.09
C ALA A 79 -21.58 -21.00 -19.63
N THR A 80 -20.28 -20.75 -19.44
CA THR A 80 -19.71 -19.48 -18.98
C THR A 80 -18.58 -19.02 -19.91
N PRO A 81 -18.87 -18.80 -21.20
CA PRO A 81 -17.85 -18.43 -22.17
C PRO A 81 -17.32 -17.02 -21.88
N ALA A 82 -16.06 -16.77 -22.28
CA ALA A 82 -15.40 -15.45 -22.24
C ALA A 82 -15.11 -14.83 -20.87
N LEU A 83 -15.17 -15.59 -19.77
CA LEU A 83 -14.52 -15.20 -18.51
C LEU A 83 -13.03 -15.54 -18.59
N PHE A 84 -12.16 -14.57 -18.36
CA PHE A 84 -10.72 -14.82 -18.29
C PHE A 84 -10.39 -15.52 -16.95
N SER A 85 -9.76 -16.70 -17.07
CA SER A 85 -9.28 -17.62 -16.00
C SER A 85 -8.53 -16.90 -14.86
N PRO A 86 -8.37 -17.48 -13.64
CA PRO A 86 -8.49 -16.79 -12.34
C PRO A 86 -7.35 -15.82 -11.95
N GLY A 87 -6.53 -15.38 -12.91
CA GLY A 87 -5.34 -14.54 -12.78
C GLY A 87 -5.38 -13.58 -11.60
N TRP A 88 -5.83 -12.35 -11.81
CA TRP A 88 -5.92 -11.36 -10.74
C TRP A 88 -7.02 -11.68 -9.71
N ALA A 89 -8.07 -12.40 -10.09
CA ALA A 89 -9.20 -12.69 -9.20
C ALA A 89 -8.77 -13.40 -7.91
N SER A 90 -7.75 -14.26 -8.00
CA SER A 90 -7.19 -14.97 -6.84
C SER A 90 -6.52 -14.02 -5.84
N ASP A 91 -5.85 -12.96 -6.32
CA ASP A 91 -5.26 -11.94 -5.45
C ASP A 91 -6.37 -11.07 -4.81
N LEU A 92 -7.44 -10.74 -5.54
CA LEU A 92 -8.58 -10.00 -4.98
C LEU A 92 -9.34 -10.76 -3.92
N ALA A 93 -9.40 -12.10 -4.01
CA ALA A 93 -10.02 -12.93 -2.97
C ALA A 93 -9.40 -12.68 -1.59
N ASN A 94 -8.14 -12.25 -1.57
CA ASN A 94 -7.36 -11.99 -0.36
C ASN A 94 -7.19 -10.49 -0.09
N ALA A 95 -7.88 -9.62 -0.83
CA ALA A 95 -7.88 -8.20 -0.54
C ALA A 95 -8.55 -7.97 0.84
N PRO A 96 -7.95 -7.16 1.74
CA PRO A 96 -8.50 -6.92 3.07
C PRO A 96 -9.74 -6.02 3.05
N GLY A 97 -9.97 -5.31 1.93
CA GLY A 97 -11.17 -4.50 1.70
C GLY A 97 -12.41 -5.34 1.37
N LYS A 98 -13.52 -4.66 1.07
CA LYS A 98 -14.78 -5.32 0.69
C LYS A 98 -14.65 -5.96 -0.69
N VAL A 99 -14.91 -7.26 -0.82
CA VAL A 99 -14.98 -7.92 -2.13
C VAL A 99 -16.43 -7.87 -2.65
N ILE A 100 -16.60 -7.34 -3.85
CA ILE A 100 -17.88 -7.20 -4.56
C ILE A 100 -17.84 -8.03 -5.83
N ALA A 101 -18.80 -8.93 -5.97
CA ALA A 101 -19.04 -9.66 -7.21
C ALA A 101 -20.03 -8.90 -8.09
N ILE A 102 -19.65 -8.66 -9.35
CA ILE A 102 -20.54 -8.08 -10.36
C ILE A 102 -20.74 -9.10 -11.46
N LEU A 103 -21.98 -9.53 -11.70
CA LEU A 103 -22.30 -10.56 -12.70
C LEU A 103 -23.77 -10.51 -13.10
N PRO A 104 -24.14 -11.00 -14.30
CA PRO A 104 -25.55 -11.22 -14.63
C PRO A 104 -26.18 -12.17 -13.61
N HIS A 105 -27.43 -11.91 -13.22
CA HIS A 105 -28.14 -12.73 -12.24
C HIS A 105 -28.31 -14.18 -12.72
N SER A 106 -28.62 -14.33 -14.00
CA SER A 106 -28.74 -15.60 -14.71
C SER A 106 -27.85 -15.64 -15.94
N ARG A 107 -27.43 -16.84 -16.33
CA ARG A 107 -26.74 -17.12 -17.58
C ARG A 107 -27.67 -16.95 -18.78
N SER A 108 -27.08 -16.91 -19.98
CA SER A 108 -27.80 -16.89 -21.25
C SER A 108 -28.68 -18.14 -21.47
N ASP A 109 -28.38 -19.26 -20.81
CA ASP A 109 -29.20 -20.49 -20.83
C ASP A 109 -30.35 -20.48 -19.80
N GLY A 110 -30.51 -19.39 -19.04
CA GLY A 110 -31.54 -19.21 -18.02
C GLY A 110 -31.20 -19.75 -16.63
N ASN A 111 -30.08 -20.47 -16.48
CA ASN A 111 -29.67 -20.98 -15.18
C ASN A 111 -29.06 -19.88 -14.28
N PRO A 112 -29.19 -19.97 -12.95
CA PRO A 112 -28.71 -18.94 -12.04
C PRO A 112 -27.18 -18.92 -11.90
N ASN A 113 -26.59 -17.73 -11.79
CA ASN A 113 -25.18 -17.55 -11.40
C ASN A 113 -24.99 -17.44 -9.88
N ILE A 114 -26.02 -17.03 -9.17
CA ILE A 114 -26.06 -17.05 -7.70
C ILE A 114 -26.61 -18.42 -7.29
N VAL A 115 -25.77 -19.22 -6.66
CA VAL A 115 -26.03 -20.65 -6.40
C VAL A 115 -25.90 -20.98 -4.92
N SER A 116 -26.54 -22.05 -4.46
CA SER A 116 -26.37 -22.48 -3.06
C SER A 116 -24.93 -22.89 -2.77
N GLN A 117 -24.27 -23.54 -3.73
CA GLN A 117 -22.85 -23.92 -3.71
C GLN A 117 -22.29 -23.82 -5.13
N CYS A 118 -21.03 -23.38 -5.26
CA CYS A 118 -20.35 -23.38 -6.55
C CYS A 118 -20.21 -24.82 -7.08
N THR A 119 -20.51 -25.02 -8.36
CA THR A 119 -20.34 -26.32 -9.05
C THR A 119 -18.99 -26.45 -9.74
N LEU A 120 -18.25 -25.35 -9.79
CA LEU A 120 -16.91 -25.24 -10.35
C LEU A 120 -15.89 -25.04 -9.20
N PRO A 121 -14.59 -25.29 -9.44
CA PRO A 121 -13.58 -25.10 -8.40
C PRO A 121 -13.62 -23.66 -7.84
N VAL A 122 -13.60 -23.55 -6.52
CA VAL A 122 -13.65 -22.25 -5.82
C VAL A 122 -12.27 -21.60 -5.90
N ASP A 123 -12.23 -20.37 -6.38
CA ASP A 123 -11.02 -19.56 -6.47
C ASP A 123 -10.87 -18.65 -5.23
N GLY A 124 -11.99 -18.19 -4.66
CA GLY A 124 -12.03 -17.39 -3.44
C GLY A 124 -13.12 -17.87 -2.50
N PRO A 125 -12.77 -18.56 -1.40
CA PRO A 125 -13.75 -19.06 -0.44
C PRO A 125 -14.21 -17.95 0.51
N ARG A 126 -15.53 -17.78 0.65
CA ARG A 126 -16.20 -16.89 1.63
C ARG A 126 -15.63 -15.46 1.70
N CYS A 127 -15.21 -14.90 0.57
CA CYS A 127 -14.64 -13.55 0.54
C CYS A 127 -15.62 -12.50 0.00
N VAL A 128 -16.61 -12.88 -0.81
CA VAL A 128 -17.60 -11.94 -1.38
C VAL A 128 -18.56 -11.47 -0.30
N GLY A 129 -18.60 -10.17 -0.05
CA GLY A 129 -19.53 -9.55 0.90
C GLY A 129 -20.75 -8.89 0.25
N LEU A 130 -20.69 -8.63 -1.06
CA LEU A 130 -21.78 -8.02 -1.83
C LEU A 130 -21.80 -8.59 -3.25
N ILE A 131 -23.00 -8.86 -3.74
CA ILE A 131 -23.27 -9.31 -5.10
C ILE A 131 -24.12 -8.25 -5.76
N VAL A 132 -23.66 -7.71 -6.88
CA VAL A 132 -24.40 -6.74 -7.70
C VAL A 132 -24.68 -7.40 -9.04
N THR A 133 -25.95 -7.41 -9.42
CA THR A 133 -26.41 -7.99 -10.68
C THR A 133 -27.17 -6.96 -11.50
N ASP A 134 -27.56 -7.34 -12.72
CA ASP A 134 -28.43 -6.54 -13.58
C ASP A 134 -29.84 -6.32 -13.00
N VAL A 135 -30.25 -7.11 -11.99
CA VAL A 135 -31.62 -7.08 -11.43
C VAL A 135 -31.69 -6.84 -9.93
N ALA A 136 -30.57 -6.95 -9.21
CA ALA A 136 -30.54 -6.93 -7.75
C ALA A 136 -29.17 -6.64 -7.13
N VAL A 137 -29.19 -6.14 -5.90
CA VAL A 137 -28.04 -6.08 -4.98
C VAL A 137 -28.32 -7.01 -3.80
N LEU A 138 -27.43 -7.97 -3.58
CA LEU A 138 -27.50 -8.92 -2.47
C LEU A 138 -26.30 -8.75 -1.55
N LYS A 139 -26.55 -8.66 -0.25
CA LYS A 139 -25.52 -8.75 0.78
C LYS A 139 -25.30 -10.22 1.15
N VAL A 140 -24.05 -10.62 1.29
CA VAL A 140 -23.70 -11.92 1.89
C VAL A 140 -23.55 -11.70 3.39
N GLY A 141 -24.49 -12.23 4.17
CA GLY A 141 -24.49 -12.16 5.63
C GLY A 141 -24.15 -13.51 6.26
N ASP A 142 -24.03 -13.52 7.59
CA ASP A 142 -23.69 -14.73 8.36
C ASP A 142 -24.72 -15.85 8.19
N GLU A 143 -26.00 -15.48 8.03
CA GLU A 143 -27.14 -16.41 7.82
C GLU A 143 -27.46 -16.66 6.34
N GLY A 144 -26.61 -16.18 5.41
CA GLY A 144 -26.78 -16.30 3.97
C GLY A 144 -27.16 -14.99 3.28
N LEU A 145 -27.81 -15.10 2.13
CA LEU A 145 -28.08 -13.95 1.25
C LEU A 145 -29.22 -13.07 1.77
N VAL A 146 -29.02 -11.76 1.69
CA VAL A 146 -30.02 -10.73 1.97
C VAL A 146 -30.21 -9.87 0.73
N LEU A 147 -31.41 -9.83 0.16
CA LEU A 147 -31.77 -8.94 -0.94
C LEU A 147 -31.97 -7.53 -0.40
N GLU A 148 -31.06 -6.61 -0.76
CA GLU A 148 -31.05 -5.21 -0.28
C GLU A 148 -31.65 -4.25 -1.31
N GLU A 149 -31.43 -4.51 -2.60
CA GLU A 149 -31.95 -3.67 -3.68
C GLU A 149 -32.45 -4.48 -4.87
N VAL A 150 -33.45 -3.97 -5.56
CA VAL A 150 -33.94 -4.49 -6.85
C VAL A 150 -33.79 -3.44 -7.95
N ALA A 151 -33.51 -3.86 -9.17
CA ALA A 151 -33.45 -2.96 -10.30
C ALA A 151 -34.83 -2.34 -10.59
N PRO A 152 -34.89 -1.15 -11.22
CA PRO A 152 -36.15 -0.51 -11.57
C PRO A 152 -37.12 -1.44 -12.32
N GLY A 153 -38.35 -1.54 -11.81
CA GLY A 153 -39.39 -2.42 -12.37
C GLY A 153 -39.33 -3.89 -11.93
N TRP A 154 -38.31 -4.31 -11.17
CA TRP A 154 -38.25 -5.63 -10.56
C TRP A 154 -38.94 -5.68 -9.20
N LYS A 155 -39.45 -6.87 -8.85
CA LYS A 155 -40.03 -7.17 -7.54
C LYS A 155 -39.19 -8.24 -6.85
N ALA A 156 -39.18 -8.24 -5.52
CA ALA A 156 -38.46 -9.23 -4.71
C ALA A 156 -38.79 -10.68 -5.14
N ASP A 157 -40.07 -11.00 -5.32
CA ASP A 157 -40.51 -12.35 -5.72
C ASP A 157 -39.91 -12.81 -7.05
N ASN A 158 -39.73 -11.87 -8.00
CA ASN A 158 -39.15 -12.18 -9.30
C ASN A 158 -37.66 -12.54 -9.15
N VAL A 159 -36.93 -11.80 -8.32
CA VAL A 159 -35.51 -12.06 -8.04
C VAL A 159 -35.35 -13.38 -7.30
N VAL A 160 -36.16 -13.63 -6.27
CA VAL A 160 -36.17 -14.90 -5.53
C VAL A 160 -36.40 -16.09 -6.46
N ALA A 161 -37.34 -15.98 -7.41
CA ALA A 161 -37.66 -17.06 -8.33
C ALA A 161 -36.52 -17.45 -9.28
N ILE A 162 -35.61 -16.53 -9.58
CA ILE A 162 -34.46 -16.76 -10.48
C ILE A 162 -33.13 -16.93 -9.73
N THR A 163 -33.12 -16.82 -8.40
CA THR A 163 -31.92 -17.06 -7.59
C THR A 163 -31.79 -18.55 -7.29
N GLY A 164 -30.62 -19.14 -7.58
CA GLY A 164 -30.33 -20.56 -7.31
C GLY A 164 -29.99 -20.89 -5.85
N ALA A 165 -30.30 -19.97 -4.93
CA ALA A 165 -29.99 -20.05 -3.52
C ALA A 165 -31.12 -19.44 -2.67
N PRO A 166 -31.37 -19.97 -1.46
CA PRO A 166 -32.23 -19.30 -0.50
C PRO A 166 -31.70 -17.90 -0.17
N LEU A 167 -32.61 -16.93 -0.08
CA LEU A 167 -32.32 -15.57 0.35
C LEU A 167 -33.45 -15.04 1.23
N SER A 168 -33.10 -14.07 2.08
CA SER A 168 -34.07 -13.26 2.82
C SER A 168 -34.23 -11.89 2.17
N VAL A 169 -35.39 -11.25 2.35
CA VAL A 169 -35.63 -9.90 1.83
C VAL A 169 -35.41 -8.88 2.93
N SER A 170 -34.59 -7.86 2.66
CA SER A 170 -34.35 -6.78 3.60
C SER A 170 -35.65 -6.05 3.94
N PRO A 171 -35.93 -5.73 5.22
CA PRO A 171 -37.09 -4.91 5.58
C PRO A 171 -37.00 -3.48 5.02
N ASN A 172 -35.79 -3.06 4.60
CA ASN A 172 -35.52 -1.77 3.98
C ASN A 172 -35.24 -1.91 2.47
N LEU A 173 -35.79 -2.95 1.83
CA LEU A 173 -35.64 -3.17 0.39
C LEU A 173 -35.95 -1.89 -0.39
N ARG A 174 -35.03 -1.51 -1.25
CA ARG A 174 -35.16 -0.31 -2.08
C ARG A 174 -34.90 -0.60 -3.55
N GLU A 175 -35.28 0.34 -4.39
CA GLU A 175 -34.91 0.31 -5.80
C GLU A 175 -33.47 0.81 -5.97
N MET A 176 -32.71 0.20 -6.89
CA MET A 176 -31.35 0.61 -7.23
C MET A 176 -31.33 2.04 -7.80
N SER A 177 -30.32 2.82 -7.41
CA SER A 177 -30.07 4.17 -7.94
C SER A 177 -28.79 4.21 -8.77
N PHE A 178 -28.83 4.88 -9.92
CA PHE A 178 -27.68 5.04 -10.82
C PHE A 178 -27.17 6.48 -10.86
N GLU A 179 -27.46 7.28 -9.83
CA GLU A 179 -26.97 8.64 -9.75
C GLU A 179 -25.44 8.65 -9.64
N PRO A 180 -24.75 9.50 -10.42
CA PRO A 180 -23.30 9.59 -10.34
C PRO A 180 -22.89 10.08 -8.96
N VAL A 181 -22.08 9.30 -8.27
CA VAL A 181 -21.48 9.72 -7.00
C VAL A 181 -20.36 10.71 -7.29
N SER A 182 -20.61 11.99 -7.04
CA SER A 182 -19.54 12.99 -6.99
C SER A 182 -18.89 12.96 -5.62
N ALA A 183 -17.58 12.79 -5.57
CA ALA A 183 -16.84 12.86 -4.32
C ALA A 183 -15.61 13.73 -4.46
N GLN A 184 -15.35 14.54 -3.44
CA GLN A 184 -14.21 15.44 -3.37
C GLN A 184 -12.94 14.67 -3.01
N LEU A 185 -11.87 14.90 -3.78
CA LEU A 185 -10.54 14.36 -3.49
C LEU A 185 -10.05 14.82 -2.12
N PRO A 186 -9.40 13.93 -1.33
CA PRO A 186 -8.90 14.30 -0.01
C PRO A 186 -7.78 15.34 -0.15
N ASN A 187 -7.81 16.38 0.69
CA ASN A 187 -6.67 17.26 0.84
C ASN A 187 -5.66 16.61 1.79
N LYS A 188 -4.51 16.23 1.26
CA LYS A 188 -3.42 15.59 2.01
C LYS A 188 -2.35 16.56 2.48
N VAL A 189 -2.48 17.85 2.19
CA VAL A 189 -1.44 18.85 2.48
C VAL A 189 -1.62 19.41 3.89
N TYR A 190 -0.57 19.29 4.70
CA TYR A 190 -0.50 19.80 6.07
C TYR A 190 0.37 21.05 6.15
N SER A 191 0.04 21.94 7.09
CA SER A 191 0.69 23.25 7.22
C SER A 191 2.12 23.19 7.76
N SER A 192 2.50 22.13 8.48
CA SER A 192 3.82 21.97 9.07
C SER A 192 4.13 20.50 9.37
N GLY A 193 5.40 20.20 9.65
CA GLY A 193 5.80 18.85 10.07
C GLY A 193 5.07 18.40 11.34
N LEU A 194 4.96 19.27 12.36
CA LEU A 194 4.24 18.98 13.60
C LEU A 194 2.75 18.70 13.37
N ALA A 195 2.09 19.48 12.50
CA ALA A 195 0.70 19.23 12.14
C ALA A 195 0.53 17.88 11.44
N ALA A 196 1.51 17.48 10.61
CA ALA A 196 1.46 16.22 9.90
C ALA A 196 1.70 14.99 10.78
N ILE A 197 2.35 15.11 11.94
CA ILE A 197 2.65 13.97 12.84
C ILE A 197 1.81 13.95 14.14
N HIS A 198 0.77 14.79 14.22
CA HIS A 198 0.05 15.13 15.47
C HIS A 198 -0.54 13.95 16.25
N ASP A 199 -0.77 12.81 15.61
CA ASP A 199 -1.38 11.59 16.17
C ASP A 199 -0.37 10.43 16.33
N LEU A 200 0.93 10.70 16.19
CA LEU A 200 1.97 9.69 16.35
C LEU A 200 2.07 9.26 17.83
N PRO A 201 1.81 7.98 18.17
CA PRO A 201 1.78 7.54 19.56
C PRO A 201 3.18 7.22 20.10
N GLN A 202 3.30 7.21 21.43
CA GLN A 202 4.45 6.63 22.12
C GLN A 202 4.62 5.14 21.74
N GLY A 203 5.85 4.65 21.65
CA GLY A 203 6.12 3.24 21.37
C GLY A 203 5.90 2.81 19.91
N ALA A 204 5.62 3.75 19.00
CA ALA A 204 5.35 3.44 17.60
C ALA A 204 6.58 2.82 16.90
N THR A 205 6.31 1.90 15.96
CA THR A 205 7.31 1.49 14.97
C THR A 205 7.30 2.48 13.82
N ILE A 206 8.46 3.07 13.52
CA ILE A 206 8.60 4.14 12.54
C ILE A 206 9.65 3.82 11.48
N MET A 207 9.29 4.01 10.21
CA MET A 207 10.25 4.01 9.10
C MET A 207 10.73 5.44 8.84
N ILE A 208 12.04 5.62 8.71
CA ILE A 208 12.64 6.89 8.30
C ILE A 208 13.76 6.59 7.31
N ASP A 209 13.78 7.22 6.14
CA ASP A 209 14.92 7.06 5.22
C ASP A 209 16.23 7.53 5.87
N GLY A 210 17.30 6.79 5.60
CA GLY A 210 18.62 7.00 6.19
C GLY A 210 19.76 6.97 5.19
N PHE A 211 19.50 7.28 3.91
CA PHE A 211 20.53 7.27 2.85
C PHE A 211 20.58 8.60 2.06
N ALA A 212 21.65 8.80 1.29
CA ALA A 212 21.92 10.03 0.53
C ALA A 212 22.08 11.33 1.36
N GLY A 213 22.32 11.20 2.67
CA GLY A 213 22.60 12.36 3.52
C GLY A 213 21.44 13.36 3.56
N PRO A 214 21.72 14.67 3.72
CA PRO A 214 20.71 15.72 3.70
C PRO A 214 19.90 15.83 2.41
N GLY A 215 20.23 15.07 1.34
CA GLY A 215 19.49 15.06 0.09
C GLY A 215 18.34 14.04 0.05
N GLY A 216 18.47 12.93 0.78
CA GLY A 216 17.47 11.85 0.82
C GLY A 216 16.69 11.77 2.13
N MET A 217 17.29 12.20 3.25
CA MET A 217 16.63 12.11 4.54
C MET A 217 15.52 13.17 4.71
N PRO A 218 14.41 12.82 5.40
CA PRO A 218 13.31 13.72 5.70
C PRO A 218 13.65 14.61 6.91
N SER A 219 14.72 15.41 6.81
CA SER A 219 15.28 16.14 7.95
C SER A 219 14.29 17.12 8.58
N TYR A 220 13.33 17.68 7.83
CA TYR A 220 12.34 18.61 8.41
C TYR A 220 11.29 17.84 9.23
N LEU A 221 10.79 16.72 8.72
CA LEU A 221 9.91 15.83 9.49
C LEU A 221 10.63 15.21 10.69
N MET A 222 11.93 14.95 10.59
CA MET A 222 12.73 14.43 11.71
C MET A 222 12.86 15.45 12.83
N VAL A 223 13.05 16.73 12.50
CA VAL A 223 13.00 17.84 13.47
C VAL A 223 11.61 17.94 14.10
N ALA A 224 10.55 17.83 13.30
CA ALA A 224 9.19 17.82 13.85
C ALA A 224 8.97 16.65 14.81
N LEU A 225 9.43 15.43 14.47
CA LEU A 225 9.34 14.26 15.34
C LEU A 225 10.11 14.46 16.64
N ARG A 226 11.29 15.09 16.58
CA ARG A 226 12.05 15.47 17.77
C ARG A 226 11.22 16.36 18.68
N ASP A 227 10.67 17.43 18.11
CA ASP A 227 9.93 18.45 18.85
C ASP A 227 8.56 17.95 19.35
N HIS A 228 7.97 16.96 18.68
CA HIS A 228 6.76 16.27 19.15
C HIS A 228 7.01 15.47 20.43
N GLY A 229 8.20 14.91 20.61
CA GLY A 229 8.59 14.21 21.85
C GLY A 229 7.99 12.81 22.02
N ALA A 230 7.54 12.16 20.94
CA ALA A 230 7.17 10.74 21.01
C ALA A 230 8.43 9.90 21.27
N GLY A 231 8.42 9.08 22.32
CA GLY A 231 9.52 8.22 22.74
C GLY A 231 9.19 6.73 22.66
N ASP A 232 10.09 5.91 23.19
CA ASP A 232 10.06 4.45 23.12
C ASP A 232 9.95 3.87 21.69
N LEU A 233 10.41 4.64 20.69
CA LEU A 233 10.19 4.33 19.28
C LEU A 233 11.07 3.17 18.81
N THR A 234 10.51 2.33 17.93
CA THR A 234 11.28 1.37 17.15
C THR A 234 11.56 1.95 15.76
N LEU A 235 12.82 2.29 15.50
CA LEU A 235 13.28 2.84 14.23
C LEU A 235 13.58 1.72 13.23
N ILE A 236 13.04 1.82 12.01
CA ILE A 236 13.44 1.02 10.85
C ILE A 236 14.08 1.97 9.83
N SER A 237 15.38 1.83 9.61
CA SER A 237 16.11 2.71 8.69
C SER A 237 17.39 2.05 8.17
N ASN A 238 17.90 2.50 7.04
CA ASN A 238 19.21 2.05 6.56
C ASN A 238 20.34 2.41 7.54
N THR A 239 20.25 3.56 8.22
CA THR A 239 21.25 4.04 9.19
C THR A 239 20.60 4.45 10.51
N ALA A 240 21.38 4.51 11.59
CA ALA A 240 20.89 4.98 12.90
C ALA A 240 21.66 6.22 13.38
N GLY A 241 21.91 7.18 12.47
CA GLY A 241 22.56 8.46 12.83
C GLY A 241 24.05 8.51 12.49
N VAL A 242 24.46 7.83 11.42
CA VAL A 242 25.86 7.79 10.99
C VAL A 242 26.24 8.99 10.13
N ALA A 243 25.28 9.60 9.41
CA ALA A 243 25.52 10.64 8.41
C ALA A 243 26.16 11.88 9.03
N ARG A 244 25.76 12.26 10.24
CA ARG A 244 26.31 13.39 11.01
C ARG A 244 27.78 13.18 11.35
N VAL A 245 28.19 11.94 11.62
CA VAL A 245 29.59 11.59 11.90
C VAL A 245 30.42 11.59 10.64
N ILE A 246 29.95 10.92 9.58
CA ILE A 246 30.75 10.72 8.36
C ILE A 246 30.67 11.90 7.39
N GLY A 247 29.75 12.85 7.58
CA GLY A 247 29.54 13.99 6.69
C GLY A 247 28.99 13.58 5.31
N PHE A 248 28.26 12.46 5.23
CA PHE A 248 27.83 11.90 3.94
C PHE A 248 26.87 12.85 3.24
N GLY A 249 27.27 13.36 2.06
CA GLY A 249 26.50 14.34 1.31
C GLY A 249 26.31 15.69 2.01
N THR A 250 27.05 15.96 3.09
CA THR A 250 26.95 17.21 3.86
C THR A 250 28.03 18.18 3.41
N PRO A 251 27.70 19.48 3.19
CA PRO A 251 28.71 20.49 2.86
C PRO A 251 29.81 20.59 3.92
N ALA A 252 31.02 20.93 3.49
CA ALA A 252 32.16 21.09 4.39
C ALA A 252 31.85 22.12 5.50
N GLY A 253 32.19 21.78 6.74
CA GLY A 253 31.97 22.64 7.91
C GLY A 253 30.54 22.65 8.44
N ARG A 254 29.64 21.79 7.93
CA ARG A 254 28.25 21.64 8.40
C ARG A 254 28.03 20.26 9.02
N LEU A 255 27.01 20.14 9.85
CA LEU A 255 26.61 18.87 10.48
C LEU A 255 25.25 18.42 9.97
N ALA A 256 25.15 17.18 9.48
CA ALA A 256 23.86 16.65 9.00
C ALA A 256 22.83 16.59 10.13
N ILE A 257 21.57 16.90 9.79
CA ILE A 257 20.41 16.53 10.60
C ILE A 257 20.04 15.09 10.20
N ASP A 258 20.31 14.14 11.09
CA ASP A 258 20.01 12.73 10.93
C ASP A 258 19.43 12.13 12.22
N HIS A 259 19.22 10.81 12.25
CA HIS A 259 18.60 10.10 13.38
C HIS A 259 19.24 10.37 14.75
N SER A 260 20.50 10.84 14.80
CA SER A 260 21.15 11.20 16.06
C SER A 260 20.35 12.20 16.88
N ILE A 261 19.59 13.11 16.26
CA ILE A 261 18.77 14.09 17.03
C ILE A 261 17.65 13.43 17.84
N LEU A 262 17.16 12.26 17.40
CA LEU A 262 16.13 11.50 18.10
C LEU A 262 16.75 10.65 19.22
N VAL A 263 17.95 10.12 18.98
CA VAL A 263 18.72 9.37 19.98
C VAL A 263 19.17 10.30 21.11
N ASP A 264 19.72 11.48 20.78
CA ASP A 264 20.15 12.50 21.73
C ASP A 264 18.97 13.00 22.59
N ASN A 265 17.75 12.95 22.05
CA ASN A 265 16.51 13.31 22.75
C ASN A 265 15.81 12.13 23.44
N HIS A 266 16.48 10.98 23.56
CA HIS A 266 15.98 9.77 24.23
C HIS A 266 14.66 9.22 23.67
N GLN A 267 14.41 9.38 22.36
CA GLN A 267 13.15 8.94 21.74
C GLN A 267 13.21 7.54 21.13
N ILE A 268 14.41 7.01 20.86
CA ILE A 268 14.61 5.70 20.22
C ILE A 268 14.87 4.65 21.30
N LYS A 269 14.14 3.53 21.25
CA LYS A 269 14.34 2.36 22.11
C LYS A 269 15.03 1.21 21.35
N LYS A 270 14.68 1.01 20.08
CA LYS A 270 15.27 -0.04 19.23
C LYS A 270 15.50 0.50 17.83
N ALA A 271 16.57 0.05 17.17
CA ALA A 271 16.75 0.24 15.73
C ALA A 271 16.88 -1.10 15.00
N VAL A 272 16.18 -1.24 13.88
CA VAL A 272 16.38 -2.28 12.86
C VAL A 272 17.09 -1.60 11.68
N ALA A 273 18.38 -1.87 11.51
CA ALA A 273 19.20 -1.10 10.58
C ALA A 273 20.36 -1.89 9.95
N SER A 274 20.82 -1.40 8.80
CA SER A 274 21.94 -2.01 8.06
C SER A 274 23.29 -1.41 8.43
N PHE A 275 23.34 -0.10 8.66
CA PHE A 275 24.54 0.62 9.08
C PHE A 275 24.25 1.44 10.36
N PRO A 276 24.03 0.78 11.52
CA PRO A 276 23.67 1.46 12.76
C PRO A 276 24.84 2.18 13.45
N VAL A 277 26.08 1.77 13.18
CA VAL A 277 27.28 2.21 13.90
C VAL A 277 28.27 2.94 12.98
N SER A 278 29.18 3.71 13.59
CA SER A 278 30.18 4.47 12.85
C SER A 278 31.20 3.55 12.16
N PRO A 279 31.63 3.83 10.92
CA PRO A 279 32.77 3.14 10.33
C PRO A 279 34.12 3.56 10.96
N SER A 280 34.12 4.54 11.87
CA SER A 280 35.32 5.08 12.52
C SER A 280 35.23 4.88 14.04
N PRO A 281 36.02 3.94 14.62
CA PRO A 281 36.00 3.67 16.06
C PRO A 281 36.37 4.88 16.94
N SER A 282 37.11 5.85 16.40
CA SER A 282 37.49 7.07 17.12
C SER A 282 36.42 8.16 17.08
N ARG A 283 35.33 7.93 16.35
CA ARG A 283 34.22 8.87 16.18
C ARG A 283 32.90 8.10 16.29
N PRO A 284 32.51 7.68 17.50
CA PRO A 284 31.25 6.97 17.70
C PRO A 284 30.06 7.88 17.38
N SER A 285 28.97 7.30 16.88
CA SER A 285 27.69 8.01 16.72
C SER A 285 26.94 8.09 18.05
N SER A 286 25.95 8.97 18.15
CA SER A 286 25.06 9.03 19.32
C SER A 286 24.40 7.68 19.62
N PHE A 287 24.00 6.95 18.56
CA PHE A 287 23.40 5.61 18.69
C PHE A 287 24.39 4.58 19.25
N GLU A 288 25.63 4.59 18.79
CA GLU A 288 26.67 3.70 19.30
C GLU A 288 26.95 3.96 20.79
N LEU A 289 27.03 5.24 21.18
CA LEU A 289 27.20 5.63 22.58
C LEU A 289 26.00 5.22 23.44
N ALA A 290 24.77 5.36 22.93
CA ALA A 290 23.56 4.91 23.62
C ALA A 290 23.51 3.39 23.77
N LEU A 291 23.93 2.65 22.74
CA LEU A 291 24.03 1.19 22.77
C LEU A 291 25.05 0.72 23.83
N GLN A 292 26.21 1.38 23.91
CA GLN A 292 27.22 1.10 24.94
C GLN A 292 26.72 1.36 26.37
N ARG A 293 25.80 2.32 26.54
CA ARG A 293 25.15 2.60 27.82
C ARG A 293 23.95 1.68 28.11
N GLY A 294 23.54 0.83 27.17
CA GLY A 294 22.37 -0.04 27.30
C GLY A 294 21.04 0.72 27.22
N GLU A 295 21.02 1.91 26.63
CA GLU A 295 19.81 2.75 26.48
C GLU A 295 18.98 2.36 25.25
N VAL A 296 19.60 1.73 24.25
CA VAL A 296 18.96 1.32 23.01
C VAL A 296 19.34 -0.11 22.62
N GLU A 297 18.46 -0.77 21.88
CA GLU A 297 18.69 -2.07 21.27
C GLU A 297 18.91 -1.96 19.76
N VAL A 298 19.62 -2.94 19.17
CA VAL A 298 19.86 -2.98 17.73
C VAL A 298 19.62 -4.37 17.15
N GLU A 299 18.94 -4.41 16.02
CA GLU A 299 18.87 -5.55 15.12
C GLU A 299 19.59 -5.19 13.82
N VAL A 300 20.71 -5.85 13.56
CA VAL A 300 21.50 -5.61 12.35
C VAL A 300 20.95 -6.45 11.20
N VAL A 301 20.53 -5.78 10.13
CA VAL A 301 19.93 -6.43 8.95
C VAL A 301 20.70 -6.03 7.69
N PRO A 302 21.21 -6.98 6.87
CA PRO A 302 21.86 -6.65 5.60
C PRO A 302 20.98 -5.74 4.73
N GLN A 303 21.56 -4.73 4.07
CA GLN A 303 20.80 -3.68 3.36
C GLN A 303 19.80 -4.22 2.34
N GLY A 304 20.21 -5.21 1.54
CA GLY A 304 19.31 -5.85 0.58
C GLY A 304 18.17 -6.61 1.26
N THR A 305 18.46 -7.30 2.36
CA THR A 305 17.44 -7.97 3.18
C THR A 305 16.49 -6.96 3.82
N LEU A 306 16.97 -5.83 4.34
CA LEU A 306 16.13 -4.79 4.93
C LEU A 306 15.15 -4.24 3.88
N ALA A 307 15.63 -3.90 2.69
CA ALA A 307 14.78 -3.44 1.59
C ALA A 307 13.73 -4.47 1.21
N GLU A 308 14.10 -5.75 1.12
CA GLU A 308 13.18 -6.83 0.74
C GLU A 308 12.18 -7.17 1.86
N ARG A 309 12.56 -7.07 3.14
CA ARG A 309 11.62 -7.20 4.28
C ARG A 309 10.56 -6.11 4.25
N ILE A 310 10.95 -4.87 3.96
CA ILE A 310 10.02 -3.73 3.81
C ILE A 310 9.10 -3.96 2.60
N ARG A 311 9.67 -4.33 1.45
CA ARG A 311 8.90 -4.63 0.22
C ARG A 311 7.91 -5.78 0.42
N ALA A 312 8.32 -6.84 1.12
CA ALA A 312 7.47 -7.97 1.46
C ALA A 312 6.30 -7.54 2.35
N GLY A 313 6.56 -6.70 3.35
CA GLY A 313 5.53 -6.15 4.24
C GLY A 313 4.50 -5.28 3.52
N ALA A 314 4.97 -4.43 2.60
CA ALA A 314 4.10 -3.68 1.70
C ALA A 314 3.25 -4.59 0.80
N ALA A 315 3.84 -5.69 0.33
CA ALA A 315 3.19 -6.63 -0.57
C ALA A 315 2.26 -7.64 0.12
N GLY A 316 2.11 -7.60 1.44
CA GLY A 316 1.35 -8.61 2.20
C GLY A 316 2.02 -10.00 2.20
N VAL A 317 3.31 -10.09 1.89
CA VAL A 317 4.09 -11.32 1.96
C VAL A 317 4.66 -11.46 3.37
N ALA A 318 4.32 -12.53 4.08
CA ALA A 318 4.70 -12.68 5.48
C ALA A 318 6.22 -12.85 5.70
N ALA A 319 6.87 -13.63 4.83
CA ALA A 319 8.30 -13.92 4.91
C ALA A 319 8.84 -14.41 3.56
N PHE A 320 10.16 -14.35 3.39
CA PHE A 320 10.85 -14.86 2.19
C PHE A 320 12.19 -15.49 2.56
N TYR A 321 12.70 -16.36 1.68
CA TYR A 321 14.03 -16.96 1.81
C TYR A 321 15.06 -16.14 1.04
N THR A 322 16.20 -15.84 1.67
CA THR A 322 17.34 -15.17 1.04
C THR A 322 18.65 -15.89 1.37
N PRO A 323 19.62 -15.96 0.43
CA PRO A 323 20.92 -16.54 0.74
C PRO A 323 21.81 -15.56 1.53
N THR A 324 21.38 -14.30 1.65
CA THR A 324 22.14 -13.25 2.33
C THR A 324 22.27 -13.62 3.80
N ALA A 325 23.48 -13.54 4.34
CA ALA A 325 23.84 -13.89 5.73
C ALA A 325 23.79 -15.39 6.10
N ALA A 326 23.43 -16.31 5.21
CA ALA A 326 23.55 -17.74 5.46
C ALA A 326 24.99 -18.11 5.86
N GLY A 327 25.16 -18.94 6.90
CA GLY A 327 26.46 -19.31 7.46
C GLY A 327 27.18 -18.21 8.27
N THR A 328 26.50 -17.10 8.61
CA THR A 328 27.05 -16.02 9.44
C THR A 328 26.31 -15.89 10.77
N GLN A 329 26.83 -15.10 11.70
CA GLN A 329 26.16 -14.81 12.99
C GLN A 329 24.78 -14.16 12.83
N ILE A 330 24.53 -13.43 11.73
CA ILE A 330 23.22 -12.82 11.44
C ILE A 330 22.14 -13.88 11.19
N ALA A 331 22.52 -15.09 10.78
CA ALA A 331 21.61 -16.21 10.55
C ALA A 331 21.27 -17.01 11.81
N GLU A 332 21.97 -16.79 12.94
CA GLU A 332 21.76 -17.57 14.16
C GLU A 332 20.31 -17.44 14.65
N GLY A 333 19.66 -18.58 14.92
CA GLY A 333 18.27 -18.65 15.38
C GLY A 333 17.21 -18.52 14.30
N LYS A 334 17.57 -18.31 13.02
CA LYS A 334 16.62 -18.24 11.91
C LYS A 334 16.36 -19.61 11.27
N GLU A 335 15.17 -19.83 10.73
CA GLU A 335 14.88 -21.01 9.91
C GLU A 335 15.77 -20.98 8.65
N SER A 336 16.38 -22.12 8.30
CA SER A 336 17.13 -22.26 7.05
C SER A 336 16.62 -23.42 6.20
N ARG A 337 16.76 -23.26 4.88
CA ARG A 337 16.40 -24.28 3.88
C ARG A 337 17.42 -24.29 2.75
N ILE A 338 17.58 -25.47 2.13
CA ILE A 338 18.44 -25.64 0.96
C ILE A 338 17.56 -25.59 -0.30
N PHE A 339 17.86 -24.66 -1.19
CA PHE A 339 17.30 -24.59 -2.53
C PHE A 339 18.45 -24.75 -3.53
N ASP A 340 18.32 -25.71 -4.45
CA ASP A 340 19.32 -25.97 -5.50
C ASP A 340 20.76 -26.11 -4.98
N GLY A 341 20.92 -26.77 -3.81
CA GLY A 341 22.22 -27.02 -3.19
C GLY A 341 22.83 -25.82 -2.44
N LYS A 342 22.11 -24.70 -2.31
CA LYS A 342 22.55 -23.51 -1.57
C LYS A 342 21.65 -23.25 -0.37
N GLU A 343 22.23 -22.85 0.75
CA GLU A 343 21.49 -22.48 1.97
C GLU A 343 20.89 -21.07 1.85
N TYR A 344 19.64 -20.95 2.30
CA TYR A 344 18.88 -19.72 2.43
C TYR A 344 18.30 -19.63 3.83
N ILE A 345 18.17 -18.41 4.35
CA ILE A 345 17.54 -18.13 5.65
C ILE A 345 16.19 -17.45 5.45
N LEU A 346 15.25 -17.74 6.32
CA LEU A 346 13.94 -17.11 6.36
C LEU A 346 14.05 -15.72 7.00
N GLU A 347 13.50 -14.71 6.32
CA GLU A 347 13.42 -13.33 6.81
C GLU A 347 11.95 -12.89 6.81
N GLU A 348 11.50 -12.37 7.95
CA GLU A 348 10.12 -11.90 8.13
C GLU A 348 9.93 -10.48 7.61
N ALA A 349 8.77 -10.23 7.02
CA ALA A 349 8.42 -8.91 6.53
C ALA A 349 8.38 -7.84 7.63
N LEU A 350 8.64 -6.59 7.23
CA LEU A 350 8.59 -5.42 8.10
C LEU A 350 7.47 -4.48 7.66
N ARG A 351 6.66 -4.05 8.63
CA ARG A 351 5.75 -2.91 8.50
C ARG A 351 5.96 -1.93 9.66
N ALA A 352 5.50 -0.71 9.46
CA ALA A 352 5.54 0.34 10.48
C ALA A 352 4.18 0.97 10.74
N ASP A 353 4.03 1.59 11.91
CA ASP A 353 2.86 2.41 12.22
C ASP A 353 2.91 3.72 11.42
N PHE A 354 4.09 4.34 11.38
CA PHE A 354 4.34 5.58 10.65
C PHE A 354 5.56 5.47 9.75
N CYS A 355 5.56 6.21 8.66
CA CYS A 355 6.69 6.33 7.73
C CYS A 355 6.94 7.81 7.43
N LEU A 356 8.17 8.27 7.66
CA LEU A 356 8.61 9.63 7.34
C LEU A 356 9.61 9.53 6.18
N ILE A 357 9.28 10.15 5.06
CA ILE A 357 10.06 10.07 3.83
C ILE A 357 10.14 11.43 3.13
N ARG A 358 10.97 11.50 2.08
CA ARG A 358 11.21 12.71 1.30
C ARG A 358 11.09 12.47 -0.20
N GLY A 359 10.38 13.38 -0.86
CA GLY A 359 10.27 13.46 -2.32
C GLY A 359 10.89 14.74 -2.89
N TYR A 360 11.03 14.80 -4.21
CA TYR A 360 11.40 16.05 -4.90
C TYR A 360 10.15 16.88 -5.22
N LYS A 361 9.20 16.30 -5.95
CA LYS A 361 7.90 16.91 -6.25
C LYS A 361 6.77 16.00 -5.78
N ALA A 362 5.68 16.59 -5.31
CA ALA A 362 4.40 15.91 -5.15
C ALA A 362 3.29 16.69 -5.84
N ASP A 363 2.25 15.99 -6.31
CA ASP A 363 0.94 16.61 -6.46
C ASP A 363 0.15 16.56 -5.15
N THR A 364 -0.99 17.27 -5.09
CA THR A 364 -1.83 17.32 -3.88
C THR A 364 -2.56 16.01 -3.58
N LEU A 365 -2.57 15.04 -4.50
CA LEU A 365 -3.08 13.68 -4.28
C LEU A 365 -2.03 12.74 -3.69
N GLY A 366 -0.77 13.17 -3.66
CA GLY A 366 0.36 12.45 -3.07
C GLY A 366 1.22 11.70 -4.06
N ASN A 367 1.04 11.86 -5.37
CA ASN A 367 1.95 11.22 -6.33
C ASN A 367 3.33 11.85 -6.25
N ILE A 368 4.39 11.03 -6.17
CA ILE A 368 5.75 11.51 -5.89
C ILE A 368 6.71 11.22 -7.04
N VAL A 369 7.51 12.25 -7.35
CA VAL A 369 8.72 12.13 -8.17
C VAL A 369 9.94 12.39 -7.29
N TYR A 370 10.98 11.58 -7.45
CA TYR A 370 12.26 11.70 -6.74
C TYR A 370 13.36 12.27 -7.65
N LYS A 371 14.52 12.63 -7.09
CA LYS A 371 15.63 13.20 -7.84
C LYS A 371 16.96 12.54 -7.50
N GLY A 372 17.53 11.82 -8.46
CA GLY A 372 18.83 11.17 -8.29
C GLY A 372 18.82 10.12 -7.18
N THR A 373 19.85 10.11 -6.35
CA THR A 373 20.04 9.10 -5.29
C THR A 373 19.16 9.30 -4.06
N SER A 374 18.33 10.35 -4.00
CA SER A 374 17.38 10.57 -2.90
C SER A 374 16.20 9.61 -2.88
N ARG A 375 15.98 8.83 -3.96
CA ARG A 375 14.88 7.86 -4.04
C ARG A 375 15.01 6.68 -3.06
N ASN A 376 16.21 6.10 -3.00
CA ASN A 376 16.67 5.08 -2.03
C ASN A 376 15.57 4.24 -1.32
N PHE A 377 15.51 4.24 0.01
CA PHE A 377 14.46 3.59 0.77
C PHE A 377 13.13 4.36 0.76
N ASN A 378 13.12 5.65 0.43
CA ASN A 378 11.89 6.45 0.43
C ASN A 378 10.76 5.77 -0.38
N SER A 379 11.05 5.28 -1.59
CA SER A 379 10.02 4.65 -2.41
C SER A 379 9.56 3.27 -1.93
N VAL A 380 10.44 2.49 -1.29
CA VAL A 380 10.07 1.13 -0.80
C VAL A 380 9.39 1.18 0.57
N MET A 381 9.69 2.18 1.39
CA MET A 381 9.07 2.38 2.70
C MET A 381 7.64 2.92 2.60
N ALA A 382 7.33 3.72 1.58
CA ALA A 382 6.03 4.36 1.43
C ALA A 382 4.82 3.40 1.55
N PRO A 383 4.79 2.24 0.85
CA PRO A 383 3.69 1.28 0.95
C PRO A 383 3.78 0.33 2.16
N ALA A 384 4.77 0.47 3.03
CA ALA A 384 5.03 -0.47 4.12
C ALA A 384 4.58 0.06 5.50
N ALA A 385 3.81 1.14 5.53
CA ALA A 385 3.33 1.74 6.77
C ALA A 385 1.84 2.07 6.73
N ARG A 386 1.23 2.07 7.92
CA ARG A 386 -0.17 2.47 8.09
C ARG A 386 -0.39 3.96 7.83
N THR A 387 0.58 4.81 8.18
CA THR A 387 0.52 6.25 7.91
C THR A 387 1.85 6.75 7.34
N THR A 388 1.82 7.17 6.09
CA THR A 388 3.00 7.67 5.37
C THR A 388 2.93 9.18 5.19
N ILE A 389 3.98 9.85 5.64
CA ILE A 389 4.13 11.30 5.66
C ILE A 389 5.36 11.66 4.85
N ILE A 390 5.17 12.51 3.85
CA ILE A 390 6.25 12.92 2.96
C ILE A 390 6.51 14.42 3.02
N GLU A 391 7.78 14.79 3.15
CA GLU A 391 8.23 16.16 2.87
C GLU A 391 8.66 16.30 1.42
N VAL A 392 8.30 17.42 0.78
CA VAL A 392 8.67 17.69 -0.61
C VAL A 392 9.21 19.09 -0.82
N GLU A 393 10.00 19.28 -1.87
CA GLU A 393 10.55 20.59 -2.25
C GLU A 393 9.56 21.40 -3.08
N GLN A 394 8.70 20.73 -3.85
CA GLN A 394 7.72 21.37 -4.71
C GLN A 394 6.37 20.65 -4.64
N LEU A 395 5.31 21.44 -4.56
CA LEU A 395 3.93 20.99 -4.76
C LEU A 395 3.43 21.48 -6.11
N VAL A 396 2.72 20.61 -6.82
CA VAL A 396 2.03 20.94 -8.06
C VAL A 396 0.56 20.51 -7.96
N GLU A 397 -0.28 21.03 -8.85
CA GLU A 397 -1.66 20.54 -8.96
C GLU A 397 -1.70 19.17 -9.65
N PRO A 398 -2.76 18.35 -9.41
CA PRO A 398 -2.95 17.09 -10.10
C PRO A 398 -2.93 17.27 -11.63
N GLY A 399 -2.16 16.44 -12.33
CA GLY A 399 -1.85 16.60 -13.76
C GLY A 399 -0.58 17.42 -14.05
N GLY A 400 0.04 18.04 -13.03
CA GLY A 400 1.34 18.70 -13.13
C GLY A 400 2.55 17.75 -13.11
N LEU A 401 2.31 16.45 -12.89
CA LEU A 401 3.31 15.38 -12.98
C LEU A 401 2.98 14.47 -14.16
N ASN A 402 4.01 14.07 -14.90
CA ASN A 402 3.87 13.06 -15.95
C ASN A 402 3.58 11.68 -15.30
N PRO A 403 2.47 11.00 -15.64
CA PRO A 403 2.11 9.70 -15.06
C PRO A 403 3.21 8.63 -15.12
N GLU A 404 4.03 8.66 -16.17
CA GLU A 404 5.16 7.74 -16.38
C GLU A 404 6.40 8.05 -15.52
N GLU A 405 6.47 9.27 -14.96
CA GLU A 405 7.56 9.70 -14.09
C GLU A 405 7.22 9.52 -12.61
N ILE A 406 5.95 9.24 -12.29
CA ILE A 406 5.50 8.98 -10.93
C ILE A 406 6.13 7.68 -10.44
N VAL A 407 6.83 7.77 -9.32
CA VAL A 407 7.54 6.63 -8.72
C VAL A 407 6.75 6.04 -7.56
N THR A 408 6.19 6.90 -6.71
CA THR A 408 5.33 6.47 -5.61
C THR A 408 3.94 7.02 -5.87
N PRO A 409 2.97 6.14 -6.22
CA PRO A 409 1.58 6.53 -6.38
C PRO A 409 1.02 7.14 -5.09
N GLY A 410 0.16 8.14 -5.25
CA GLY A 410 -0.39 8.90 -4.12
C GLY A 410 -1.26 8.10 -3.17
N VAL A 411 -1.73 6.92 -3.57
CA VAL A 411 -2.47 6.01 -2.69
C VAL A 411 -1.64 5.53 -1.49
N PHE A 412 -0.31 5.50 -1.61
CA PHE A 412 0.59 5.11 -0.51
C PHE A 412 0.97 6.29 0.40
N ILE A 413 0.49 7.50 0.12
CA ILE A 413 0.82 8.72 0.86
C ILE A 413 -0.44 9.25 1.53
N ASP A 414 -0.38 9.41 2.85
CA ASP A 414 -1.48 9.96 3.64
C ASP A 414 -1.36 11.47 3.82
N ARG A 415 -0.13 11.96 4.01
CA ARG A 415 0.14 13.35 4.41
C ARG A 415 1.34 13.92 3.69
N ILE A 416 1.22 15.16 3.26
CA ILE A 416 2.23 15.87 2.48
C ILE A 416 2.57 17.17 3.19
N VAL A 417 3.85 17.47 3.27
CA VAL A 417 4.36 18.71 3.86
C VAL A 417 5.32 19.37 2.88
N LEU A 418 5.05 20.63 2.53
CA LEU A 418 6.01 21.43 1.79
C LEU A 418 7.14 21.86 2.72
N ARG A 419 8.39 21.60 2.33
CA ARG A 419 9.56 22.01 3.10
C ARG A 419 9.61 23.55 3.17
N PRO A 420 9.85 24.15 4.36
CA PRO A 420 9.94 25.59 4.47
C PRO A 420 11.06 26.15 3.57
N PRO A 421 10.83 27.30 2.90
CA PRO A 421 11.88 27.95 2.12
C PRO A 421 13.12 28.20 2.98
N GLY A 422 14.28 27.76 2.50
CA GLY A 422 15.56 27.94 3.21
C GLY A 422 15.85 26.91 4.31
N PHE A 423 14.96 25.95 4.59
CA PHE A 423 15.30 24.85 5.51
C PHE A 423 16.43 23.99 4.91
N LEU A 424 17.50 23.81 5.69
CA LEU A 424 18.65 22.99 5.31
C LEU A 424 18.61 21.70 6.15
N GLY A 425 18.93 20.57 5.52
CA GLY A 425 19.06 19.29 6.24
C GLY A 425 20.37 19.18 7.05
N TYR A 426 20.96 20.31 7.42
CA TYR A 426 22.24 20.41 8.11
C TYR A 426 22.38 21.75 8.84
N GLU A 427 23.10 21.73 9.96
CA GLU A 427 23.36 22.85 10.86
C GLU A 427 24.74 23.45 10.68
#